data_AF-A0A950BC48-F1
#
_entry.id   AF-A0A950BC48-F1
#
_cell.length_a   1.000
_cell.length_b   1.000
_cell.length_c   1.000
_cell.angle_alpha   90.00
_cell.angle_beta   90.00
_cell.angle_gamma   90.00
#
_symmetry.space_group_name_H-M   'P 1'
#
loop_
_entity.id
_entity.type
_entity.pdbx_description
1 polymer ?
#
loop_
_entity_poly.entity_id
_entity_poly.type
_entity_poly.pdbx_seq_one_letter_code
_entity_poly.pdbx_strand_id
1 'polypeptide(L)' 'AAVELLFKVEVESVNVLVQKGKAKRFGRFNGKRKDVKKAYVCLKPGQEINFEAEAK' A
#
# COMPACT_ATOMS: atom_id res chain seq x y z
N ALA A 1 7.00 3.07 11.13
CA ALA A 1 7.96 1.95 11.05
C ALA A 1 7.30 0.56 10.85
N ALA A 2 6.11 0.42 10.24
CA ALA A 2 5.51 -0.91 10.09
C ALA A 2 6.26 -1.78 9.06
N VAL A 3 6.67 -1.18 7.94
CA VAL A 3 7.42 -1.87 6.87
C VAL A 3 8.81 -2.29 7.36
N GLU A 4 9.51 -1.41 8.08
CA GLU A 4 10.83 -1.70 8.63
C GLU A 4 10.81 -2.87 9.61
N LEU A 5 9.79 -2.96 10.45
CA LEU A 5 9.67 -4.03 11.45
C LEU A 5 9.24 -5.36 10.84
N LEU A 6 8.25 -5.35 9.95
CA LEU A 6 7.70 -6.57 9.37
C LEU A 6 8.65 -7.20 8.35
N PHE A 7 9.39 -6.39 7.60
CA PHE A 7 10.28 -6.88 6.54
C PHE A 7 11.76 -6.75 6.90
N LYS A 8 12.10 -6.22 8.09
CA LYS A 8 13.49 -6.03 8.57
C LYS A 8 14.39 -5.31 7.55
N VAL A 9 13.80 -4.35 6.81
CA VAL A 9 14.47 -3.50 5.83
C VAL A 9 14.59 -2.07 6.34
N GLU A 10 15.54 -1.32 5.81
CA GLU A 10 15.70 0.10 6.11
C GLU A 10 15.03 0.94 5.01
N VAL A 11 14.09 1.80 5.42
CA VAL A 11 13.34 2.67 4.51
C VAL A 11 14.03 4.02 4.42
N GLU A 12 14.21 4.52 3.20
CA GLU A 12 14.77 5.85 2.96
C GLU A 12 13.68 6.93 2.93
N SER A 13 12.60 6.69 2.19
CA SER A 13 11.48 7.64 2.09
C SER A 13 10.15 6.97 1.81
N VAL A 14 9.05 7.63 2.21
CA VAL A 14 7.69 7.17 1.97
C VAL A 14 6.85 8.31 1.40
N ASN A 15 6.33 8.09 0.18
CA ASN A 15 5.42 9.01 -0.47
C ASN A 15 4.01 8.40 -0.52
N VAL A 16 3.01 9.16 -0.08
CA VAL A 16 1.63 8.65 0.07
C VAL A 16 0.69 9.42 -0.82
N LEU A 17 -0.25 8.72 -1.45
CA LEU A 17 -1.37 9.32 -2.17
C LEU A 17 -2.70 8.73 -1.69
N VAL A 18 -3.76 9.53 -1.78
CA VAL A 18 -5.12 9.07 -1.50
C VAL A 18 -5.87 8.93 -2.83
N GLN A 19 -6.08 7.69 -3.25
CA GLN A 19 -6.89 7.40 -4.43
C GLN A 19 -8.36 7.40 -4.02
N LYS A 20 -9.10 8.38 -4.54
CA LYS A 20 -10.54 8.46 -4.33
C LYS A 20 -11.27 7.31 -5.02
N GLY A 21 -12.17 6.67 -4.27
CA GLY A 21 -13.00 5.59 -4.79
C GLY A 21 -13.98 6.12 -5.84
N LYS A 22 -14.22 5.33 -6.89
CA LYS A 22 -15.16 5.71 -7.95
C LYS A 22 -16.60 5.58 -7.45
N ALA A 23 -17.45 6.53 -7.83
CA ALA A 23 -18.90 6.35 -7.75
C ALA A 23 -19.32 5.21 -8.67
N LYS A 24 -20.10 4.26 -8.17
CA LYS A 24 -20.53 3.07 -8.90
C LYS A 24 -21.95 2.69 -8.50
N ARG A 25 -22.73 2.25 -9.49
CA ARG A 25 -24.08 1.76 -9.26
C ARG A 25 -24.05 0.26 -8.98
N PHE A 26 -24.79 -0.16 -7.96
CA PHE A 26 -25.06 -1.57 -7.66
C PHE A 26 -26.57 -1.80 -7.78
N GLY A 27 -26.99 -2.38 -8.92
CA GLY A 27 -28.41 -2.55 -9.26
C GLY A 27 -29.15 -1.20 -9.30
N ARG A 28 -30.10 -1.02 -8.37
CA ARG A 28 -30.89 0.21 -8.21
C ARG A 28 -30.19 1.32 -7.39
N PHE A 29 -29.14 1.00 -6.64
CA PHE A 29 -28.52 1.92 -5.70
C PHE A 29 -27.23 2.54 -6.25
N ASN A 30 -27.08 3.85 -6.11
CA ASN A 30 -25.82 4.54 -6.38
C ASN A 30 -24.97 4.52 -5.11
N GLY A 31 -23.78 3.93 -5.20
CA GLY A 31 -22.80 3.87 -4.12
C GLY A 31 -21.44 4.41 -4.55
N LYS A 32 -20.47 4.32 -3.65
CA LYS A 32 -19.07 4.69 -3.91
C LYS A 32 -18.16 3.58 -3.39
N ARG A 33 -17.10 3.27 -4.13
CA ARG A 33 -16.03 2.42 -3.61
C ARG A 33 -15.28 3.14 -2.49
N LYS A 34 -14.69 2.38 -1.56
CA LYS A 34 -13.84 2.96 -0.50
C LYS A 34 -12.64 3.66 -1.13
N ASP A 35 -12.24 4.78 -0.53
CA ASP A 35 -10.98 5.43 -0.87
C ASP A 35 -9.82 4.54 -0.42
N VAL A 36 -8.75 4.49 -1.21
CA VAL A 36 -7.55 3.70 -0.89
C VAL A 36 -6.39 4.66 -0.69
N LYS A 37 -5.72 4.56 0.44
CA LYS A 37 -4.44 5.24 0.67
C LYS A 37 -3.33 4.34 0.15
N LYS A 38 -2.62 4.76 -0.90
CA LYS A 38 -1.49 4.03 -1.49
C LYS A 38 -0.19 4.68 -1.02
N ALA A 39 0.81 3.87 -0.73
CA ALA A 39 2.14 4.32 -0.36
C ALA A 39 3.17 3.76 -1.34
N TYR A 40 4.05 4.63 -1.82
CA TYR A 40 5.28 4.27 -2.51
C TYR A 40 6.40 4.37 -1.49
N VAL A 41 7.14 3.28 -1.31
CA VAL A 41 8.20 3.17 -0.31
C VAL A 41 9.52 2.99 -1.04
N CYS A 42 10.49 3.84 -0.74
CA CYS A 42 11.84 3.75 -1.25
C CYS A 42 12.72 3.08 -0.18
N LEU A 43 13.36 1.98 -0.56
CA LEU A 43 14.30 1.26 0.29
C LEU A 43 15.71 1.77 0.02
N LYS A 44 16.62 1.55 0.98
CA LYS A 44 18.04 1.78 0.73
C LYS A 44 18.55 0.88 -0.41
N PRO A 45 19.53 1.36 -1.19
CA PRO A 45 20.07 0.62 -2.32
C PRO A 45 20.63 -0.74 -1.88
N GLY A 46 20.29 -1.80 -2.62
CA GLY A 46 20.75 -3.17 -2.36
C GLY A 46 19.84 -4.00 -1.44
N GLN A 47 18.71 -3.46 -0.99
CA GLN A 47 17.70 -4.21 -0.23
C GLN A 47 16.50 -4.58 -1.13
N GLU A 48 16.11 -5.85 -1.12
CA GLU A 48 14.96 -6.36 -1.86
C GLU A 48 13.95 -7.01 -0.90
N ILE A 49 12.65 -6.83 -1.18
CA ILE A 49 11.57 -7.45 -0.40
C ILE A 49 11.08 -8.68 -1.17
N ASN A 50 11.28 -9.86 -0.59
CA ASN A 50 10.73 -11.12 -1.10
C ASN A 50 9.35 -11.39 -0.49
N PHE A 51 8.29 -11.24 -1.29
CA PHE A 51 6.90 -11.37 -0.84
C PHE A 51 6.41 -12.80 -0.67
N GLU A 52 7.15 -13.80 -1.17
CA GLU A 52 6.74 -15.22 -1.17
C GLU A 52 7.22 -15.99 0.07
N ALA A 53 8.23 -15.49 0.79
CA ALA A 53 8.96 -16.27 1.79
C ALA A 53 8.51 -16.07 3.25
N GLU A 54 7.83 -14.97 3.59
CA GLU A 54 7.46 -14.64 4.97
C GLU A 54 5.97 -14.28 5.09
N ALA A 55 5.12 -15.29 4.95
CA ALA A 55 3.77 -15.28 5.51
C ALA A 55 3.64 -16.50 6.43
N LYS A 56 3.99 -16.32 7.70
CA LYS A 56 3.70 -17.26 8.78
C LYS A 56 3.04 -16.54 9.94
#